data_AF-M2PFU8-F1
#
_entry.id   AF-M2PFU8-F1
#
_cell.length_a   1.000
_cell.length_b   1.000
_cell.length_c   1.000
_cell.angle_alpha   90.00
_cell.angle_beta   90.00
_cell.angle_gamma   90.00
#
_symmetry.space_group_name_H-M   'P 1'
#
loop_
_entity.id
_entity.type
_entity.pdbx_description
1 polymer ?
#
loop_
_entity_poly.entity_id
_entity_poly.type
_entity_poly.pdbx_seq_one_letter_code
_entity_poly.pdbx_strand_id
1 'polypeptide(L)'
;MRAISVPRLQSLSLYLVRPQDQQRHYTHEVLEEVHAQYSTNIRSLEIDYEEVQYFDGQSEASEVLMSMIRPLLSMSHLEDVNIKLHGRSLSFRSTDLLLLAQRWPHIASLTIRFDPVGKSESPALKDVVEFSRMCPTLHTLILSHVTPDPPCTTEGGISISCTLPCLVVIDFESLTDTLQTLVNSFPKLDTEKCIQKANSLPVRGSWLDVLDSLSRLRENP
;
A
#
# COMPACT_ATOMS: atom_id res chain seq x y z
N MET A 1 -9.26 -1.39 -26.62
CA MET A 1 -7.94 -0.75 -26.88
C MET A 1 -7.35 -1.33 -28.16
N ARG A 2 -6.69 -0.54 -29.03
CA ARG A 2 -5.85 -1.11 -30.09
C ARG A 2 -4.51 -1.53 -29.46
N ALA A 3 -4.14 -2.81 -29.58
CA ALA A 3 -2.90 -3.34 -29.04
C ALA A 3 -1.70 -2.73 -29.79
N ILE A 4 -0.92 -1.91 -29.10
CA ILE A 4 0.40 -1.49 -29.58
C ILE A 4 1.38 -2.47 -28.95
N SER A 5 1.91 -3.42 -29.72
CA SER A 5 2.90 -4.37 -29.20
C SER A 5 4.22 -3.63 -28.94
N VAL A 6 4.53 -3.40 -27.66
CA VAL A 6 5.79 -2.81 -27.22
C VAL A 6 6.55 -3.85 -26.38
N PRO A 7 7.31 -4.76 -27.01
CA PRO A 7 7.91 -5.92 -26.34
C PRO A 7 9.01 -5.59 -25.32
N ARG A 8 9.36 -4.31 -25.18
CA ARG A 8 10.35 -3.81 -24.20
C ARG A 8 9.72 -2.87 -23.17
N LEU A 9 8.40 -2.79 -23.10
CA LEU A 9 7.72 -1.95 -22.15
C LEU A 9 7.94 -2.49 -20.73
N GLN A 10 8.69 -1.74 -19.93
CA GLN A 10 8.99 -2.08 -18.54
C GLN A 10 8.21 -1.24 -17.53
N SER A 11 7.71 -0.08 -17.95
CA SER A 11 6.93 0.82 -17.11
C SER A 11 5.65 1.21 -17.82
N LEU A 12 4.54 1.19 -17.09
CA LEU A 12 3.22 1.53 -17.59
C LEU A 12 2.48 2.38 -16.55
N SER A 13 1.97 3.52 -16.97
CA SER A 13 1.08 4.36 -16.16
C SER A 13 -0.31 4.42 -16.81
N LEU A 14 -1.33 4.10 -16.02
CA LEU A 14 -2.72 4.04 -16.42
C LEU A 14 -3.50 5.10 -15.65
N TYR A 15 -4.16 5.99 -16.39
CA TYR A 15 -5.08 6.98 -15.84
C TYR A 15 -6.50 6.55 -16.22
N LEU A 16 -7.26 6.10 -15.24
CA LEU A 16 -8.57 5.48 -15.43
C LEU A 16 -9.63 6.37 -14.81
N VAL A 17 -10.44 7.00 -15.66
CA VAL A 17 -11.60 7.78 -15.22
C VAL A 17 -12.84 6.97 -15.50
N ARG A 18 -13.64 6.70 -14.48
CA ARG A 18 -14.89 5.93 -14.66
C ARG A 18 -15.98 6.82 -15.29
N PRO A 19 -16.48 6.51 -16.49
CA PRO A 19 -17.67 7.16 -17.04
C PRO A 19 -18.92 6.76 -16.25
N GLN A 20 -19.89 7.68 -16.13
CA GLN A 20 -21.12 7.48 -15.36
C GLN A 20 -21.92 6.24 -15.78
N ASP A 21 -21.83 5.83 -17.05
CA ASP A 21 -22.62 4.73 -17.62
C ASP A 21 -21.90 3.38 -17.65
N GLN A 22 -20.67 3.28 -17.12
CA GLN A 22 -19.87 2.05 -17.19
C GLN A 22 -20.00 1.13 -15.98
N GLN A 23 -20.02 -0.17 -16.29
CA GLN A 23 -20.09 -1.26 -15.32
C GLN A 23 -18.89 -1.26 -14.37
N ARG A 24 -19.10 -1.79 -13.15
CA ARG A 24 -18.09 -1.90 -12.07
C ARG A 24 -16.80 -2.63 -12.49
N HIS A 25 -16.83 -3.39 -13.59
CA HIS A 25 -15.73 -4.26 -14.02
C HIS A 25 -14.73 -3.60 -14.98
N TYR A 26 -14.91 -2.33 -15.38
CA TYR A 26 -14.04 -1.67 -16.36
C TYR A 26 -12.55 -1.74 -15.97
N THR A 27 -12.22 -1.46 -14.72
CA THR A 27 -10.82 -1.52 -14.24
C THR A 27 -10.26 -2.94 -14.36
N HIS A 28 -11.04 -3.96 -13.99
CA HIS A 28 -10.61 -5.36 -14.11
C HIS A 28 -10.33 -5.74 -15.57
N GLU A 29 -11.20 -5.35 -16.51
CA GLU A 29 -11.01 -5.61 -17.94
C GLU A 29 -9.74 -4.96 -18.49
N VAL A 30 -9.46 -3.71 -18.10
CA VAL A 30 -8.23 -3.02 -18.49
C VAL A 30 -7.01 -3.76 -17.93
N LEU A 31 -7.05 -4.19 -16.66
CA LEU A 31 -5.93 -4.90 -16.04
C LEU A 31 -5.72 -6.31 -16.61
N GLU A 32 -6.78 -7.00 -17.03
CA GLU A 32 -6.67 -8.26 -17.80
C GLU A 32 -5.97 -8.04 -19.14
N GLU A 33 -6.29 -6.97 -19.86
CA GLU A 33 -5.60 -6.64 -21.11
C GLU A 33 -4.12 -6.31 -20.88
N VAL A 34 -3.81 -5.57 -19.82
CA VAL A 34 -2.43 -5.24 -19.42
C VAL A 34 -1.65 -6.52 -19.12
N HIS A 35 -2.26 -7.42 -18.34
CA HIS A 35 -1.68 -8.72 -18.05
C HIS A 35 -1.47 -9.54 -19.35
N ALA A 36 -2.47 -9.63 -20.22
CA ALA A 36 -2.39 -10.39 -21.46
C ALA A 36 -1.26 -9.88 -22.39
N GLN A 37 -1.05 -8.57 -22.48
CA GLN A 37 -0.08 -7.98 -23.40
C GLN A 37 1.33 -7.84 -22.81
N TYR A 38 1.46 -7.61 -21.50
CA TYR A 38 2.70 -7.11 -20.91
C TYR A 38 3.16 -7.84 -19.65
N SER A 39 2.49 -8.93 -19.26
CA SER A 39 2.78 -9.74 -18.07
C SER A 39 4.21 -10.25 -17.95
N THR A 40 5.03 -10.24 -19.00
CA THR A 40 6.39 -10.77 -18.93
C THR A 40 7.47 -9.70 -18.77
N ASN A 41 7.16 -8.43 -19.01
CA ASN A 41 8.16 -7.36 -19.10
C ASN A 41 7.93 -6.18 -18.15
N ILE A 42 6.68 -5.89 -17.77
CA ILE A 42 6.39 -4.75 -16.90
C ILE A 42 6.96 -4.98 -15.51
N ARG A 43 7.89 -4.13 -15.08
CA ARG A 43 8.42 -4.07 -13.72
C ARG A 43 7.79 -2.94 -12.91
N SER A 44 7.33 -1.89 -13.58
CA SER A 44 6.76 -0.70 -12.96
C SER A 44 5.33 -0.46 -13.46
N LEU A 45 4.38 -0.39 -12.54
CA LEU A 45 2.97 -0.16 -12.84
C LEU A 45 2.40 0.94 -11.96
N GLU A 46 1.88 1.98 -12.59
CA GLU A 46 1.09 3.01 -11.93
C GLU A 46 -0.36 2.96 -12.42
N ILE A 47 -1.29 2.95 -11.47
CA ILE A 47 -2.73 3.01 -11.71
C ILE A 47 -3.24 4.20 -10.91
N ASP A 48 -3.74 5.20 -11.61
CA ASP A 48 -4.39 6.36 -11.05
C ASP A 48 -5.86 6.33 -11.50
N TYR A 49 -6.74 5.97 -10.56
CA TYR A 49 -8.16 5.79 -10.81
C TYR A 49 -8.95 6.90 -10.11
N GLU A 50 -9.82 7.56 -10.86
CA GLU A 50 -10.68 8.63 -10.36
C GLU A 50 -12.16 8.28 -10.60
N GLU A 51 -12.93 8.20 -9.51
CA GLU A 51 -14.39 8.09 -9.57
C GLU A 51 -15.01 9.49 -9.55
N VAL A 52 -15.71 9.84 -10.63
CA VAL A 52 -16.24 11.20 -10.87
C VAL A 52 -17.46 11.53 -9.98
N GLN A 53 -17.95 10.59 -9.16
CA GLN A 53 -19.11 10.79 -8.30
C GLN A 53 -18.83 10.41 -6.85
N TYR A 54 -19.10 11.35 -5.95
CA TYR A 54 -19.23 11.07 -4.52
C TYR A 54 -20.50 10.28 -4.30
N PHE A 55 -20.39 8.97 -4.03
CA PHE A 55 -21.53 8.23 -3.52
C PHE A 55 -21.95 8.85 -2.18
N ASP A 56 -23.22 9.24 -2.10
CA ASP A 56 -23.89 9.66 -0.87
C ASP A 56 -23.97 8.46 0.10
N GLY A 57 -22.86 8.16 0.76
CA GLY A 57 -22.73 7.42 2.02
C GLY A 57 -23.38 6.03 2.18
N GLN A 58 -24.11 5.50 1.19
CA GLN A 58 -25.05 4.38 1.39
C GLN A 58 -24.76 3.15 0.52
N SER A 59 -23.66 3.09 -0.22
CA SER A 59 -23.29 1.83 -0.90
C SER A 59 -22.60 0.89 0.10
N GLU A 60 -23.40 0.03 0.74
CA GLU A 60 -22.99 -0.99 1.72
C GLU A 60 -22.07 -2.10 1.17
N ALA A 61 -21.85 -2.15 -0.14
CA ALA A 61 -20.98 -3.15 -0.75
C ALA A 61 -19.54 -2.64 -0.80
N SER A 62 -18.77 -2.88 0.26
CA SER A 62 -17.32 -2.76 0.25
C SER A 62 -16.77 -3.49 -0.98
N GLU A 63 -16.16 -2.77 -1.91
CA GLU A 63 -15.37 -3.41 -2.97
C GLU A 63 -14.03 -3.88 -2.35
N VAL A 64 -13.57 -5.06 -2.76
CA VAL A 64 -12.31 -5.66 -2.27
C VAL A 64 -11.21 -5.27 -3.24
N LEU A 65 -10.17 -4.57 -2.80
CA LEU A 65 -9.04 -4.19 -3.65
C LEU A 65 -8.51 -5.38 -4.47
N MET A 66 -8.41 -6.54 -3.82
CA MET A 66 -7.88 -7.77 -4.40
C MET A 66 -8.69 -8.30 -5.58
N SER A 67 -10.00 -8.03 -5.65
CA SER A 67 -10.79 -8.45 -6.81
C SER A 67 -10.42 -7.62 -8.03
N MET A 68 -10.16 -6.32 -7.85
CA MET A 68 -9.77 -5.40 -8.92
C MET A 68 -8.38 -5.73 -9.46
N ILE A 69 -7.39 -5.92 -8.59
CA ILE A 69 -5.99 -6.13 -9.00
C ILE A 69 -5.64 -7.59 -9.26
N ARG A 70 -6.61 -8.50 -9.21
CA ARG A 70 -6.42 -9.94 -9.44
C ARG A 70 -5.56 -10.27 -10.67
N PRO A 71 -5.74 -9.61 -11.85
CA PRO A 71 -4.93 -9.91 -13.04
C PRO A 71 -3.44 -9.62 -12.85
N LEU A 72 -3.09 -8.73 -11.91
CA LEU A 72 -1.71 -8.32 -11.63
C LEU A 72 -1.00 -9.28 -10.67
N LEU A 73 -1.73 -10.13 -9.95
CA LEU A 73 -1.18 -11.05 -8.94
C LEU A 73 -0.35 -12.19 -9.54
N SER A 74 -0.41 -12.40 -10.84
CA SER A 74 0.45 -13.35 -11.58
C SER A 74 1.78 -12.72 -12.02
N MET A 75 1.92 -11.40 -11.95
CA MET A 75 3.12 -10.66 -12.41
C MET A 75 4.16 -10.56 -11.29
N SER A 76 4.88 -11.66 -11.03
CA SER A 76 5.79 -11.77 -9.89
C SER A 76 7.10 -10.96 -9.99
N HIS A 77 7.39 -10.43 -11.17
CA HIS A 77 8.56 -9.59 -11.48
C HIS A 77 8.28 -8.09 -11.32
N LEU A 78 7.11 -7.71 -10.79
CA LEU A 78 6.82 -6.32 -10.42
C LEU A 78 7.77 -5.84 -9.31
N GLU A 79 8.37 -4.67 -9.54
CA GLU A 79 9.33 -4.00 -8.67
C GLU A 79 8.74 -2.70 -8.11
N ASP A 80 7.97 -1.97 -8.92
CA ASP A 80 7.35 -0.71 -8.52
C ASP A 80 5.85 -0.74 -8.82
N VAL A 81 5.02 -0.69 -7.80
CA VAL A 81 3.56 -0.68 -7.95
C VAL A 81 2.98 0.53 -7.21
N ASN A 82 2.25 1.38 -7.94
CA ASN A 82 1.60 2.56 -7.40
C ASN A 82 0.13 2.55 -7.79
N ILE A 83 -0.75 2.22 -6.85
CA ILE A 83 -2.19 2.12 -7.03
C ILE A 83 -2.85 3.25 -6.24
N LYS A 84 -3.51 4.18 -6.92
CA LYS A 84 -4.29 5.26 -6.34
C LYS A 84 -5.74 5.14 -6.81
N LEU A 85 -6.65 4.99 -5.87
CA LEU A 85 -8.08 4.76 -6.13
C LEU A 85 -8.86 5.84 -5.39
N HIS A 86 -9.06 6.98 -6.06
CA HIS A 86 -9.70 8.15 -5.50
C HIS A 86 -11.23 8.00 -5.44
N GLY A 87 -11.83 8.37 -4.30
CA GLY A 87 -13.28 8.37 -4.12
C GLY A 87 -13.89 6.98 -3.90
N ARG A 88 -13.06 5.97 -3.63
CA ARG A 88 -13.49 4.57 -3.42
C ARG A 88 -13.23 4.11 -2.02
N SER A 89 -14.31 3.69 -1.37
CA SER A 89 -14.27 2.94 -0.13
C SER A 89 -13.89 1.49 -0.42
N LEU A 90 -12.66 1.08 -0.09
CA LEU A 90 -12.19 -0.31 -0.25
C LEU A 90 -11.81 -0.98 1.06
N SER A 91 -11.93 -2.31 1.08
CA SER A 91 -11.33 -3.16 2.12
C SER A 91 -9.93 -3.62 1.70
N PHE A 92 -8.99 -3.61 2.66
CA PHE A 92 -7.62 -4.06 2.44
C PHE A 92 -7.02 -4.57 3.76
N ARG A 93 -7.15 -5.88 3.98
CA ARG A 93 -6.85 -6.51 5.26
C ARG A 93 -5.40 -7.00 5.31
N SER A 94 -4.94 -7.40 6.49
CA SER A 94 -3.63 -8.05 6.66
C SER A 94 -3.43 -9.25 5.72
N THR A 95 -4.47 -10.06 5.51
CA THR A 95 -4.41 -11.21 4.60
C THR A 95 -4.14 -10.79 3.16
N ASP A 96 -4.65 -9.63 2.75
CA ASP A 96 -4.48 -9.09 1.41
C ASP A 96 -3.05 -8.58 1.24
N LEU A 97 -2.53 -7.83 2.21
CA LEU A 97 -1.14 -7.37 2.23
C LEU A 97 -0.16 -8.54 2.15
N LEU A 98 -0.34 -9.57 2.98
CA LEU A 98 0.53 -10.75 2.96
C LEU A 98 0.41 -11.56 1.67
N LEU A 99 -0.77 -11.61 1.06
CA LEU A 99 -0.94 -12.19 -0.26
C LEU A 99 -0.16 -11.42 -1.32
N LEU A 100 -0.13 -10.07 -1.26
CA LEU A 100 0.72 -9.27 -2.16
C LEU A 100 2.20 -9.61 -1.98
N ALA A 101 2.69 -9.76 -0.75
CA ALA A 101 4.07 -10.17 -0.49
C ALA A 101 4.40 -11.54 -1.11
N GLN A 102 3.47 -12.50 -1.04
CA GLN A 102 3.65 -13.81 -1.67
C GLN A 102 3.71 -13.72 -3.20
N ARG A 103 2.95 -12.80 -3.80
CA ARG A 103 2.84 -12.66 -5.25
C ARG A 103 3.93 -11.77 -5.84
N TRP A 104 4.40 -10.78 -5.11
CA TRP A 104 5.41 -9.81 -5.54
C TRP A 104 6.62 -9.81 -4.59
N PRO A 105 7.36 -10.92 -4.46
CA PRO A 105 8.48 -11.03 -3.52
C PRO A 105 9.66 -10.10 -3.86
N HIS A 106 9.71 -9.57 -5.08
CA HIS A 106 10.77 -8.66 -5.56
C HIS A 106 10.37 -7.18 -5.53
N ILE A 107 9.20 -6.84 -4.97
CA ILE A 107 8.72 -5.48 -4.92
C ILE A 107 9.69 -4.57 -4.14
N ALA A 108 10.15 -3.50 -4.79
CA ALA A 108 11.04 -2.49 -4.25
C ALA A 108 10.26 -1.28 -3.72
N SER A 109 9.18 -0.90 -4.41
CA SER A 109 8.28 0.18 -4.00
C SER A 109 6.82 -0.23 -4.16
N LEU A 110 6.05 -0.16 -3.07
CA LEU A 110 4.61 -0.37 -3.09
C LEU A 110 3.89 0.87 -2.54
N THR A 111 2.96 1.41 -3.32
CA THR A 111 2.05 2.47 -2.89
C THR A 111 0.62 2.00 -3.15
N ILE A 112 -0.20 1.95 -2.10
CA ILE A 112 -1.62 1.64 -2.19
C ILE A 112 -2.38 2.76 -1.48
N ARG A 113 -3.16 3.52 -2.26
CA ARG A 113 -3.91 4.70 -1.81
C ARG A 113 -5.37 4.58 -2.19
N PHE A 114 -6.26 4.73 -1.22
CA PHE A 114 -7.71 4.67 -1.35
C PHE A 114 -8.34 5.17 -0.04
N ASP A 115 -9.64 5.43 -0.06
CA ASP A 115 -10.40 5.77 1.15
C ASP A 115 -10.83 4.46 1.84
N PRO A 116 -10.46 4.16 3.10
CA PRO A 116 -10.79 2.87 3.71
C PRO A 116 -12.28 2.72 4.08
N VAL A 117 -12.86 1.52 3.87
CA VAL A 117 -14.20 1.16 4.39
C VAL A 117 -14.12 0.93 5.90
N GLY A 118 -14.11 2.02 6.65
CA GLY A 118 -13.95 1.94 8.10
C GLY A 118 -12.57 1.44 8.54
N LYS A 119 -12.33 1.54 9.85
CA LYS A 119 -10.99 1.44 10.42
C LYS A 119 -10.54 0.01 10.71
N SER A 120 -11.50 -0.90 10.96
CA SER A 120 -11.24 -2.28 11.40
C SER A 120 -10.71 -3.20 10.32
N GLU A 121 -10.70 -2.77 9.05
CA GLU A 121 -10.34 -3.62 7.91
C GLU A 121 -8.96 -3.31 7.33
N SER A 122 -8.15 -2.47 7.99
CA SER A 122 -6.79 -2.16 7.54
C SER A 122 -5.75 -3.13 8.10
N PRO A 123 -4.58 -3.29 7.45
CA PRO A 123 -3.54 -4.19 7.93
C PRO A 123 -3.01 -3.72 9.29
N ALA A 124 -2.64 -4.66 10.14
CA ALA A 124 -1.97 -4.34 11.41
C ALA A 124 -0.47 -4.11 11.19
N LEU A 125 0.17 -3.36 12.09
CA LEU A 125 1.59 -3.01 11.98
C LEU A 125 2.51 -4.25 11.97
N LYS A 126 2.22 -5.30 12.74
CA LYS A 126 2.97 -6.57 12.68
C LYS A 126 2.94 -7.21 11.29
N ASP A 127 1.84 -7.07 10.56
CA ASP A 127 1.69 -7.66 9.23
C ASP A 127 2.47 -6.85 8.19
N VAL A 128 2.69 -5.55 8.44
CA VAL A 128 3.61 -4.70 7.65
C VAL A 128 5.06 -5.14 7.85
N VAL A 129 5.44 -5.52 9.08
CA VAL A 129 6.77 -6.09 9.37
C VAL A 129 6.97 -7.39 8.61
N GLU A 130 5.98 -8.28 8.68
CA GLU A 130 6.00 -9.57 7.99
C GLU A 130 6.03 -9.40 6.46
N PHE A 131 5.21 -8.50 5.90
CA PHE A 131 5.26 -8.13 4.49
C PHE A 131 6.67 -7.71 4.06
N SER A 132 7.28 -6.82 4.83
CA SER A 132 8.62 -6.29 4.51
C SER A 132 9.72 -7.35 4.64
N ARG A 133 9.52 -8.37 5.49
CA ARG A 133 10.42 -9.53 5.60
C ARG A 133 10.33 -10.44 4.37
N MET A 134 9.12 -10.59 3.83
CA MET A 134 8.87 -11.39 2.62
C MET A 134 9.36 -10.71 1.34
N CYS A 135 9.51 -9.37 1.37
CA CYS A 135 9.97 -8.54 0.25
C CYS A 135 11.32 -7.88 0.58
N PRO A 136 12.46 -8.60 0.50
CA PRO A 136 13.76 -8.10 0.96
C PRO A 136 14.32 -6.91 0.16
N THR A 137 13.81 -6.68 -1.05
CA THR A 137 14.17 -5.54 -1.90
C THR A 137 13.35 -4.28 -1.59
N LEU A 138 12.32 -4.39 -0.74
CA LEU A 138 11.40 -3.31 -0.42
C LEU A 138 12.13 -2.16 0.28
N HIS A 139 12.15 -1.01 -0.38
CA HIS A 139 12.71 0.22 0.16
C HIS A 139 11.64 1.28 0.49
N THR A 140 10.45 1.20 -0.12
CA THR A 140 9.37 2.16 0.11
C THR A 140 8.04 1.43 0.19
N LEU A 141 7.33 1.65 1.30
CA LEU A 141 5.95 1.21 1.46
C LEU A 141 5.08 2.40 1.86
N ILE A 142 4.03 2.65 1.08
CA ILE A 142 3.03 3.68 1.35
C ILE A 142 1.65 3.03 1.39
N LEU A 143 0.98 3.14 2.52
CA LEU A 143 -0.36 2.58 2.74
C LEU A 143 -1.34 3.69 3.14
N SER A 144 -2.60 3.57 2.71
CA SER A 144 -3.65 4.50 3.14
C SER A 144 -3.81 4.53 4.66
N HIS A 145 -3.86 3.36 5.28
CA HIS A 145 -4.14 3.22 6.70
C HIS A 145 -3.50 1.94 7.24
N VAL A 146 -3.07 1.97 8.50
CA VAL A 146 -2.52 0.83 9.24
C VAL A 146 -3.10 0.89 10.65
N THR A 147 -3.53 -0.24 11.18
CA THR A 147 -4.01 -0.32 12.57
C THR A 147 -2.86 -0.64 13.52
N PRO A 148 -2.87 -0.08 14.74
CA PRO A 148 -1.95 -0.53 15.77
C PRO A 148 -2.21 -2.00 16.08
N ASP A 149 -1.16 -2.71 16.48
CA ASP A 149 -1.32 -4.08 16.95
C ASP A 149 -2.23 -4.11 18.19
N PRO A 150 -3.09 -5.12 18.35
CA PRO A 150 -3.85 -5.28 19.59
C PRO A 150 -2.86 -5.40 20.76
N PRO A 151 -3.18 -4.87 21.95
CA PRO A 151 -2.31 -4.97 23.11
C PRO A 151 -2.14 -6.44 23.50
N CYS A 152 -1.07 -7.06 23.00
CA CYS A 152 -0.73 -8.43 23.34
C CYS A 152 -0.24 -8.45 24.80
N THR A 153 -1.02 -9.04 25.70
CA THR A 153 -0.51 -9.49 26.99
C THR A 153 0.59 -10.53 26.74
N THR A 154 1.77 -10.34 27.34
CA THR A 154 2.90 -11.27 27.53
C THR A 154 4.07 -11.23 26.53
N GLU A 155 5.17 -10.64 27.04
CA GLU A 155 6.47 -11.29 27.28
C GLU A 155 6.91 -12.37 26.28
N GLY A 156 7.87 -12.03 25.43
CA GLY A 156 8.55 -13.00 24.57
C GLY A 156 8.60 -12.63 23.08
N GLY A 157 8.33 -11.37 22.73
CA GLY A 157 8.40 -10.90 21.35
C GLY A 157 9.80 -11.11 20.75
N ILE A 158 9.91 -12.05 19.82
CA ILE A 158 11.07 -12.16 18.93
C ILE A 158 11.22 -10.80 18.27
N SER A 159 12.33 -10.12 18.56
CA SER A 159 12.67 -8.83 17.94
C SER A 159 13.06 -9.11 16.48
N ILE A 160 12.06 -9.17 15.61
CA ILE A 160 12.26 -9.37 14.19
C ILE A 160 12.49 -7.99 13.57
N SER A 161 13.76 -7.66 13.34
CA SER A 161 14.15 -6.39 12.73
C SER A 161 13.86 -6.39 11.23
N CYS A 162 13.12 -5.39 10.77
CA CYS A 162 12.89 -5.10 9.37
C CYS A 162 13.98 -4.17 8.79
N THR A 163 14.28 -4.32 7.49
CA THR A 163 15.20 -3.45 6.75
C THR A 163 14.53 -2.31 5.98
N LEU A 164 13.20 -2.21 6.03
CA LEU A 164 12.45 -1.18 5.31
C LEU A 164 12.92 0.22 5.74
N PRO A 165 13.52 1.02 4.83
CA PRO A 165 14.00 2.35 5.14
C PRO A 165 12.91 3.41 5.05
N CYS A 166 11.81 3.18 4.32
CA CYS A 166 10.74 4.17 4.20
C CYS A 166 9.34 3.54 4.34
N LEU A 167 8.63 3.93 5.39
CA LEU A 167 7.22 3.60 5.63
C LEU A 167 6.44 4.92 5.73
N VAL A 168 5.36 5.05 4.97
CA VAL A 168 4.43 6.17 5.12
C VAL A 168 3.01 5.63 5.26
N VAL A 169 2.32 6.07 6.30
CA VAL A 169 0.90 5.80 6.49
C VAL A 169 0.14 7.11 6.30
N ILE A 170 -0.82 7.13 5.38
CA ILE A 170 -1.51 8.37 5.00
C ILE A 170 -2.50 8.81 6.07
N ASP A 171 -3.23 7.89 6.66
CA ASP A 171 -4.19 8.16 7.72
C ASP A 171 -3.88 7.26 8.92
N PHE A 172 -3.60 7.89 10.06
CA PHE A 172 -3.05 7.21 11.22
C PHE A 172 -3.49 7.84 12.54
N GLU A 173 -4.02 7.03 13.46
CA GLU A 173 -4.82 7.54 14.59
C GLU A 173 -4.21 7.37 15.99
N SER A 174 -3.20 6.53 16.20
CA SER A 174 -2.70 6.21 17.56
C SER A 174 -1.18 6.21 17.68
N LEU A 175 -0.67 7.18 18.45
CA LEU A 175 0.76 7.49 18.55
C LEU A 175 1.52 6.56 19.52
N THR A 176 0.96 6.27 20.69
CA THR A 176 1.73 5.72 21.83
C THR A 176 2.18 4.26 21.65
N ASP A 177 1.26 3.37 21.28
CA ASP A 177 1.57 1.94 21.11
C ASP A 177 2.41 1.67 19.86
N THR A 178 2.32 2.58 18.89
CA THR A 178 2.93 2.45 17.57
C THR A 178 4.39 2.84 17.58
N LEU A 179 4.77 3.86 18.36
CA LEU A 179 6.16 4.28 18.49
C LEU A 179 7.05 3.14 18.98
N GLN A 180 6.63 2.41 20.02
CA GLN A 180 7.43 1.32 20.56
C GLN A 180 7.61 0.18 19.56
N THR A 181 6.54 -0.17 18.83
CA THR A 181 6.60 -1.17 17.76
C THR A 181 7.49 -0.69 16.61
N LEU A 182 7.45 0.58 16.23
CA LEU A 182 8.30 1.14 15.18
C LEU A 182 9.79 1.15 15.57
N VAL A 183 10.12 1.52 16.81
CA VAL A 183 11.49 1.49 17.32
C VAL A 183 12.06 0.08 17.23
N ASN A 184 11.30 -0.92 17.68
CA ASN A 184 11.75 -2.30 17.76
C ASN A 184 11.78 -2.99 16.40
N SER A 185 10.75 -2.77 15.58
CA SER A 185 10.55 -3.53 14.33
C SER A 185 11.19 -2.87 13.12
N PHE A 186 11.43 -1.55 13.12
CA PHE A 186 11.98 -0.82 11.97
C PHE A 186 13.25 -0.03 12.33
N PRO A 187 14.32 -0.67 12.84
CA PRO A 187 15.51 0.03 13.32
C PRO A 187 16.23 0.83 12.21
N LYS A 188 16.01 0.49 10.94
CA LYS A 188 16.61 1.16 9.77
C LYS A 188 15.71 2.20 9.11
N LEU A 189 14.56 2.52 9.71
CA LEU A 189 13.65 3.52 9.16
C LEU A 189 14.34 4.88 9.08
N ASP A 190 14.43 5.47 7.89
CA ASP A 190 14.98 6.79 7.66
C ASP A 190 13.86 7.82 7.87
N THR A 191 13.81 8.41 9.07
CA THR A 191 12.75 9.34 9.47
C THR A 191 12.71 10.59 8.60
N GLU A 192 13.88 11.12 8.20
CA GLU A 192 13.98 12.28 7.31
C GLU A 192 13.38 11.97 5.93
N LYS A 193 13.77 10.84 5.33
CA LYS A 193 13.22 10.40 4.03
C LYS A 193 11.70 10.16 4.13
N CYS A 194 11.24 9.55 5.22
CA CYS A 194 9.81 9.33 5.45
C CYS A 194 9.04 10.66 5.55
N ILE A 195 9.58 11.65 6.27
CA ILE A 195 8.97 12.99 6.42
C ILE A 195 8.94 13.71 5.06
N GLN A 196 10.04 13.71 4.31
CA GLN A 196 10.08 14.30 2.96
C GLN A 196 9.01 13.67 2.05
N LYS A 197 8.88 12.34 2.08
CA LYS A 197 7.88 11.62 1.30
C LYS A 197 6.45 11.93 1.77
N ALA A 198 6.21 11.95 3.07
CA ALA A 198 4.92 12.26 3.67
C ALA A 198 4.45 13.68 3.31
N ASN A 199 5.36 14.67 3.30
CA ASN A 199 5.04 16.05 2.90
C ASN A 199 4.59 16.21 1.43
N SER A 200 4.93 15.25 0.56
CA SER A 200 4.47 15.21 -0.84
C SER A 200 3.10 14.53 -1.03
N LEU A 201 2.54 13.98 0.05
CA LEU A 201 1.30 13.21 0.06
C LEU A 201 0.25 13.94 0.92
N PRO A 202 -1.06 13.70 0.70
CA PRO A 202 -2.10 14.26 1.55
C PRO A 202 -2.20 13.47 2.86
N VAL A 203 -1.12 13.41 3.62
CA VAL A 203 -1.06 12.74 4.92
C VAL A 203 -1.99 13.48 5.89
N ARG A 204 -2.81 12.71 6.59
CA ARG A 204 -3.77 13.11 7.61
C ARG A 204 -3.41 12.41 8.93
N GLY A 205 -3.95 12.94 10.03
CA GLY A 205 -3.72 12.37 11.36
C GLY A 205 -2.29 12.60 11.86
N SER A 206 -1.82 11.72 12.74
CA SER A 206 -0.62 11.93 13.55
C SER A 206 0.64 11.25 13.00
N TRP A 207 0.65 10.79 11.74
CA TRP A 207 1.82 10.06 11.21
C TRP A 207 3.10 10.91 11.18
N LEU A 208 3.01 12.20 10.85
CA LEU A 208 4.17 13.10 10.90
C LEU A 208 4.69 13.27 12.34
N ASP A 209 3.79 13.37 13.31
CA ASP A 209 4.17 13.45 14.73
C ASP A 209 4.84 12.16 15.22
N VAL A 210 4.41 11.00 14.72
CA VAL A 210 5.05 9.70 14.98
C VAL A 210 6.47 9.68 14.42
N LEU A 211 6.68 10.13 13.19
CA LEU A 211 8.01 10.17 12.58
C LEU A 211 8.96 11.15 13.29
N ASP A 212 8.47 12.34 13.67
CA ASP A 212 9.23 13.32 14.44
C ASP A 212 9.61 12.78 15.82
N SER A 213 8.66 12.17 16.52
CA SER A 213 8.90 11.54 17.83
C SER A 213 9.91 10.40 17.74
N LEU A 214 9.82 9.57 16.70
CA LEU A 214 10.78 8.48 16.44
C LEU A 214 12.19 9.02 16.17
N SER A 215 12.31 10.16 15.46
CA SER A 215 13.60 10.81 15.21
C SER A 215 14.24 11.24 16.53
N ARG A 216 13.47 11.93 17.38
CA ARG A 216 13.96 12.44 18.68
C ARG A 216 14.38 11.33 19.64
N LEU A 217 13.64 10.22 19.66
CA LEU A 217 13.97 9.06 20.49
C LEU A 217 15.29 8.40 20.07
N ARG A 218 15.64 8.44 18.78
CA ARG A 218 16.89 7.87 18.27
C ARG A 218 18.10 8.76 18.49
N GLU A 219 17.89 10.07 18.55
CA GLU A 219 18.94 11.05 18.87
C GLU A 219 19.29 11.06 20.37
N ASN A 220 18.38 10.61 21.24
CA ASN A 220 18.56 10.56 22.69
C ASN A 220 18.30 9.13 23.25
N PRO A 221 19.17 8.14 22.95
CA PRO A 221 18.97 6.74 23.30
C PRO A 221 19.04 6.43 24.81
#